data_AF-G2XJZ3-F1
#
_entry.id   AF-G2XJZ3-F1
#
_cell.length_a   1.000
_cell.length_b   1.000
_cell.length_c   1.000
_cell.angle_alpha   90.00
_cell.angle_beta   90.00
_cell.angle_gamma   90.00
#
_symmetry.space_group_name_H-M   'P 1'
#
loop_
_entity.id
_entity.type
_entity.pdbx_description
1 polymer ?
#
loop_
_entity_poly.entity_id
_entity_poly.type
_entity_poly.pdbx_seq_one_letter_code
_entity_poly.pdbx_strand_id
1 'polypeptide(L)'
;MKNRKDDGDFNLLMSAWSFSGTALKMQWKWRRESRDAPDGHSTRIIDVDGDGRDEVHESGFTLHGDGQLRYSLGPQGYGAQQNNPNGLLEYYYDATQGKIIWRHSLPDGIADVGRGLVGDIDPTSAGMEVWLFSGLYNGPSNRLLGQNTTLAPWPHLGLYWDGDNLMELYNDGKIEKWDWESPSTSSSVPRLVTTRNLGAGSATGRNPAFHGDIFGDWREEVILVSPENDEIIIFTTDRPTDIRLYTLAHNPACRNSMTLKGYVQGHHLDYFIGQDMTKPPRPNIRYAGTS
;
A
#
# COMPACT_ATOMS: atom_id res chain seq x y z
N MET A 1 18.57 3.08 11.85
CA MET A 1 19.26 4.26 12.41
C MET A 1 19.72 5.12 11.25
N LYS A 2 19.07 6.27 10.98
CA LYS A 2 19.49 7.18 9.90
C LYS A 2 20.68 8.01 10.41
N ASN A 3 21.89 7.64 9.98
CA ASN A 3 23.11 8.44 10.22
C ASN A 3 23.47 9.18 8.93
N ARG A 4 23.79 10.47 9.02
CA ARG A 4 24.18 11.26 7.83
C ARG A 4 25.65 10.98 7.47
N LYS A 5 25.96 10.97 6.18
CA LYS A 5 27.31 11.04 5.63
C LYS A 5 27.75 12.51 5.57
N ASP A 6 29.05 12.77 5.39
CA ASP A 6 29.61 14.13 5.34
C ASP A 6 29.18 14.92 4.09
N ASP A 7 28.79 14.21 3.01
CA ASP A 7 28.21 14.75 1.77
C ASP A 7 26.73 15.16 1.91
N GLY A 8 26.09 14.84 3.04
CA GLY A 8 24.67 15.11 3.31
C GLY A 8 23.71 13.96 2.99
N ASP A 9 24.17 12.85 2.43
CA ASP A 9 23.36 11.65 2.18
C ASP A 9 23.04 10.89 3.48
N PHE A 10 22.05 10.00 3.41
CA PHE A 10 21.78 9.05 4.49
C PHE A 10 22.53 7.73 4.31
N ASN A 11 23.12 7.23 5.40
CA ASN A 11 23.46 5.82 5.54
C ASN A 11 22.18 5.01 5.75
N LEU A 12 21.98 4.01 4.90
CA LEU A 12 20.90 3.05 5.02
C LEU A 12 21.44 1.69 5.49
N LEU A 13 20.78 1.15 6.51
CA LEU A 13 21.11 -0.13 7.13
C LEU A 13 19.81 -0.88 7.43
N MET A 14 19.77 -2.14 7.00
CA MET A 14 18.71 -3.09 7.34
C MET A 14 19.30 -4.31 8.04
N SER A 15 18.55 -4.92 8.95
CA SER A 15 18.97 -6.11 9.67
C SER A 15 17.77 -6.90 10.16
N ALA A 16 17.70 -8.19 9.80
CA ALA A 16 16.73 -9.10 10.39
C ALA A 16 17.27 -9.72 11.68
N TRP A 17 16.36 -9.97 12.61
CA TRP A 17 16.61 -10.60 13.91
C TRP A 17 15.54 -11.64 14.19
N SER A 18 15.93 -12.81 14.68
CA SER A 18 15.00 -13.77 15.25
C SER A 18 14.92 -13.56 16.75
N PHE A 19 13.71 -13.58 17.32
CA PHE A 19 13.50 -13.63 18.76
C PHE A 19 12.97 -15.02 19.16
N SER A 20 13.65 -15.68 20.10
CA SER A 20 13.26 -17.01 20.60
C SER A 20 12.29 -16.98 21.78
N GLY A 21 11.81 -15.81 22.18
CA GLY A 21 11.15 -15.59 23.48
C GLY A 21 12.11 -15.20 24.61
N THR A 22 13.41 -15.50 24.47
CA THR A 22 14.44 -15.19 25.47
C THR A 22 15.72 -14.55 24.92
N ALA A 23 16.04 -14.78 23.64
CA ALA A 23 17.25 -14.27 23.01
C ALA A 23 16.96 -13.66 21.63
N LEU A 24 17.62 -12.54 21.34
CA LEU A 24 17.69 -11.94 20.02
C LEU A 24 18.96 -12.43 19.30
N LYS A 25 18.80 -12.95 18.08
CA LYS A 25 19.92 -13.34 17.21
C LYS A 25 19.77 -12.64 15.87
N MET A 26 20.77 -11.86 15.47
CA MET A 26 20.86 -11.28 14.14
C MET A 26 20.94 -12.41 13.11
N GLN A 27 20.06 -12.36 12.11
CA GLN A 27 20.06 -13.30 10.99
C GLN A 27 20.97 -12.79 9.88
N TRP A 28 20.78 -11.53 9.48
CA TRP A 28 21.56 -10.87 8.47
C TRP A 28 21.62 -9.36 8.70
N LYS A 29 22.54 -8.71 7.97
CA LYS A 29 22.73 -7.26 8.01
C LYS A 29 23.13 -6.76 6.63
N TRP A 30 22.28 -5.95 6.03
CA TRP A 30 22.55 -5.27 4.76
C TRP A 30 22.89 -3.80 4.99
N ARG A 31 23.91 -3.31 4.28
CA ARG A 31 24.34 -1.91 4.25
C ARG A 31 24.21 -1.42 2.80
N ARG A 32 23.64 -0.23 2.57
CA ARG A 32 23.61 0.34 1.20
C ARG A 32 25.01 0.66 0.66
N GLU A 33 25.87 1.23 1.51
CA GLU A 33 27.23 1.66 1.16
C GLU A 33 27.23 2.64 -0.03
N SER A 34 27.76 2.22 -1.19
CA SER A 34 27.77 2.98 -2.45
C SER A 34 26.85 2.38 -3.53
N ARG A 35 25.99 1.42 -3.17
CA ARG A 35 25.01 0.84 -4.11
C ARG A 35 23.94 1.88 -4.44
N ASP A 36 23.62 2.02 -5.73
CA ASP A 36 22.39 2.67 -6.17
C ASP A 36 21.20 1.84 -5.68
N ALA A 37 20.50 2.35 -4.68
CA ALA A 37 19.39 1.70 -3.99
C ALA A 37 18.57 2.80 -3.29
N PRO A 38 17.70 3.51 -4.04
CA PRO A 38 16.89 4.59 -3.48
C PRO A 38 15.90 4.08 -2.43
N ASP A 39 15.85 4.73 -1.26
CA ASP A 39 14.93 4.40 -0.17
C ASP A 39 13.72 5.31 -0.11
N GLY A 40 12.60 4.76 0.37
CA GLY A 40 11.36 5.50 0.55
C GLY A 40 11.09 5.88 2.00
N HIS A 41 9.81 6.17 2.25
CA HIS A 41 9.26 6.35 3.59
C HIS A 41 8.36 5.18 4.02
N SER A 42 8.35 4.08 3.25
CA SER A 42 7.51 2.91 3.48
C SER A 42 8.14 1.65 2.90
N THR A 43 8.15 0.58 3.68
CA THR A 43 8.60 -0.77 3.31
C THR A 43 7.38 -1.67 3.02
N ARG A 44 7.57 -2.75 2.25
CA ARG A 44 6.68 -3.91 2.17
C ARG A 44 7.48 -5.19 2.49
N ILE A 45 6.82 -6.19 3.06
CA ILE A 45 7.40 -7.50 3.39
C ILE A 45 6.46 -8.55 2.81
N ILE A 46 6.89 -9.20 1.72
CA ILE A 46 6.06 -10.06 0.87
C ILE A 46 6.97 -10.99 0.04
N ASP A 47 6.59 -12.26 -0.07
CA ASP A 47 7.16 -13.22 -1.03
C ASP A 47 6.80 -12.80 -2.47
N VAL A 48 7.81 -12.43 -3.29
CA VAL A 48 7.59 -11.95 -4.67
C VAL A 48 7.97 -12.97 -5.74
N ASP A 49 8.40 -14.18 -5.38
CA ASP A 49 8.77 -15.23 -6.35
C ASP A 49 8.25 -16.64 -6.05
N GLY A 50 7.57 -16.82 -4.92
CA GLY A 50 6.90 -18.04 -4.50
C GLY A 50 7.80 -19.05 -3.81
N ASP A 51 9.00 -18.67 -3.32
CA ASP A 51 9.89 -19.59 -2.59
C ASP A 51 9.46 -19.89 -1.14
N GLY A 52 8.48 -19.13 -0.61
CA GLY A 52 7.98 -19.25 0.75
C GLY A 52 8.73 -18.43 1.80
N ARG A 53 9.60 -17.50 1.40
CA ARG A 53 10.18 -16.44 2.24
C ARG A 53 9.77 -15.06 1.74
N ASP A 54 9.50 -14.16 2.68
CA ASP A 54 9.28 -12.76 2.34
C ASP A 54 10.58 -12.06 1.90
N GLU A 55 10.53 -11.36 0.77
CA GLU A 55 11.45 -10.28 0.43
C GLU A 55 11.22 -9.04 1.31
N VAL A 56 12.24 -8.18 1.43
CA VAL A 56 12.12 -6.82 1.95
C VAL A 56 12.12 -5.85 0.79
N HIS A 57 10.98 -5.24 0.52
CA HIS A 57 10.77 -4.35 -0.62
C HIS A 57 10.68 -2.88 -0.18
N GLU A 58 11.58 -2.04 -0.69
CA GLU A 58 11.59 -0.58 -0.54
C GLU A 58 11.16 0.11 -1.85
N SER A 59 10.91 1.42 -1.83
CA SER A 59 10.46 2.15 -3.02
C SER A 59 11.40 2.09 -4.24
N GLY A 60 12.68 1.75 -4.05
CA GLY A 60 13.68 1.68 -5.12
C GLY A 60 14.57 0.44 -5.12
N PHE A 61 14.34 -0.55 -4.26
CA PHE A 61 15.11 -1.80 -4.28
C PHE A 61 14.43 -2.92 -3.48
N THR A 62 14.90 -4.14 -3.68
CA THR A 62 14.39 -5.32 -2.99
C THR A 62 15.54 -6.16 -2.47
N LEU A 63 15.43 -6.62 -1.22
CA LEU A 63 16.33 -7.61 -0.65
C LEU A 63 15.63 -8.95 -0.55
N HIS A 64 16.33 -10.03 -0.88
CA HIS A 64 15.93 -11.39 -0.54
C HIS A 64 15.71 -11.56 0.97
N GLY A 65 14.96 -12.58 1.37
CA GLY A 65 14.74 -12.93 2.78
C GLY A 65 16.02 -13.26 3.58
N ASP A 66 17.17 -13.41 2.91
CA ASP A 66 18.51 -13.56 3.53
C ASP A 66 19.33 -12.25 3.62
N GLY A 67 18.78 -11.13 3.15
CA GLY A 67 19.40 -9.81 3.16
C GLY A 67 20.32 -9.51 1.98
N GLN A 68 20.44 -10.39 0.98
CA GLN A 68 21.14 -10.07 -0.27
C GLN A 68 20.28 -9.13 -1.14
N LEU A 69 20.91 -8.22 -1.89
CA LEU A 69 20.20 -7.36 -2.85
C LEU A 69 19.69 -8.23 -4.01
N ARG A 70 18.37 -8.33 -4.17
CA ARG A 70 17.69 -9.07 -5.23
C ARG A 70 17.78 -8.31 -6.55
N TYR A 71 17.27 -7.09 -6.54
CA TYR A 71 17.46 -6.10 -7.60
C TYR A 71 17.43 -4.70 -7.01
N SER A 72 17.96 -3.74 -7.76
CA SER A 72 17.75 -2.32 -7.51
C SER A 72 16.99 -1.72 -8.69
N LEU A 73 15.97 -0.93 -8.35
CA LEU A 73 15.20 -0.12 -9.28
C LEU A 73 15.84 1.27 -9.20
N GLY A 74 16.82 1.51 -10.07
CA GLY A 74 17.66 2.72 -10.05
C GLY A 74 16.85 3.99 -10.40
N PRO A 75 17.15 4.73 -11.49
CA PRO A 75 16.49 6.00 -11.76
C PRO A 75 14.99 5.93 -12.17
N GLN A 76 14.29 4.81 -11.93
CA GLN A 76 12.83 4.61 -12.14
C GLN A 76 12.36 3.57 -11.09
N GLY A 77 11.20 3.63 -10.40
CA GLY A 77 9.89 4.26 -10.66
C GLY A 77 8.77 3.91 -9.62
N TYR A 78 7.66 3.17 -9.97
CA TYR A 78 6.43 2.88 -9.12
C TYR A 78 6.80 2.67 -7.66
N GLY A 79 6.04 3.34 -6.83
CA GLY A 79 6.64 4.53 -6.29
C GLY A 79 6.31 5.73 -7.18
N ALA A 80 5.73 6.72 -6.52
CA ALA A 80 5.74 8.06 -7.06
C ALA A 80 7.17 8.61 -6.96
N GLN A 81 7.58 9.39 -7.96
CA GLN A 81 8.91 10.02 -7.97
C GLN A 81 8.80 11.49 -7.55
N GLN A 82 9.63 11.88 -6.58
CA GLN A 82 9.61 13.24 -6.02
C GLN A 82 10.72 14.16 -6.55
N ASN A 83 11.79 13.60 -7.11
CA ASN A 83 12.96 14.38 -7.56
C ASN A 83 13.75 13.62 -8.63
N ASN A 84 13.08 13.21 -9.71
CA ASN A 84 13.73 12.48 -10.80
C ASN A 84 14.29 13.44 -11.87
N PRO A 85 15.59 13.42 -12.18
CA PRO A 85 16.19 14.37 -13.14
C PRO A 85 15.74 14.15 -14.59
N ASN A 86 15.13 13.01 -14.90
CA ASN A 86 14.57 12.69 -16.22
C ASN A 86 13.03 12.89 -16.28
N GLY A 87 12.47 13.68 -15.35
CA GLY A 87 11.05 14.02 -15.31
C GLY A 87 10.10 12.85 -15.03
N LEU A 88 10.60 11.66 -14.64
CA LEU A 88 9.74 10.52 -14.30
C LEU A 88 8.79 10.86 -13.16
N LEU A 89 7.53 10.43 -13.31
CA LEU A 89 6.47 10.55 -12.32
C LEU A 89 6.15 9.17 -11.68
N GLU A 90 6.06 8.13 -12.51
CA GLU A 90 5.70 6.74 -12.16
C GLU A 90 6.28 5.73 -13.18
N TYR A 91 6.68 4.52 -12.76
CA TYR A 91 6.72 3.33 -13.64
C TYR A 91 5.53 2.41 -13.32
N TYR A 92 5.35 1.29 -14.00
CA TYR A 92 4.78 0.03 -13.49
C TYR A 92 5.74 -1.11 -13.85
N TYR A 93 5.80 -2.19 -13.06
CA TYR A 93 6.89 -3.16 -13.11
C TYR A 93 6.49 -4.56 -12.62
N ASP A 94 7.30 -5.54 -13.03
CA ASP A 94 7.35 -6.90 -12.51
C ASP A 94 8.17 -6.92 -11.20
N ALA A 95 7.52 -7.26 -10.08
CA ALA A 95 8.14 -7.31 -8.76
C ALA A 95 8.99 -8.56 -8.50
N THR A 96 8.90 -9.60 -9.32
CA THR A 96 9.75 -10.81 -9.20
C THR A 96 11.17 -10.51 -9.70
N GLN A 97 11.29 -9.71 -10.76
CA GLN A 97 12.55 -9.43 -11.49
C GLN A 97 13.00 -7.96 -11.47
N GLY A 98 12.14 -7.04 -11.05
CA GLY A 98 12.42 -5.60 -11.10
C GLY A 98 12.29 -4.99 -12.51
N LYS A 99 11.56 -5.66 -13.42
CA LYS A 99 11.49 -5.26 -14.84
C LYS A 99 10.36 -4.25 -15.08
N ILE A 100 10.71 -3.06 -15.55
CA ILE A 100 9.76 -2.02 -15.94
C ILE A 100 8.90 -2.48 -17.13
N ILE A 101 7.59 -2.29 -17.01
CA ILE A 101 6.56 -2.58 -18.01
C ILE A 101 6.17 -1.29 -18.74
N TRP A 102 5.85 -0.22 -18.02
CA TRP A 102 5.56 1.11 -18.58
C TRP A 102 5.97 2.24 -17.62
N ARG A 103 5.85 3.50 -18.08
CA ARG A 103 6.18 4.70 -17.29
C ARG A 103 5.52 5.97 -17.81
N HIS A 104 5.26 6.93 -16.93
CA HIS A 104 4.90 8.31 -17.27
C HIS A 104 5.98 9.29 -16.79
N SER A 105 6.29 10.25 -17.66
CA SER A 105 7.28 11.31 -17.42
C SER A 105 6.74 12.65 -17.93
N LEU A 106 7.17 13.74 -17.30
CA LEU A 106 7.11 15.06 -17.93
C LEU A 106 8.08 15.12 -19.12
N PRO A 107 7.75 15.88 -20.19
CA PRO A 107 8.68 16.13 -21.29
C PRO A 107 9.93 16.89 -20.84
N ASP A 108 9.76 17.85 -19.94
CA ASP A 108 10.81 18.72 -19.40
C ASP A 108 10.59 18.96 -17.90
N GLY A 109 11.69 19.07 -17.15
CA GLY A 109 11.68 19.47 -15.73
C GLY A 109 11.57 18.32 -14.72
N ILE A 110 11.39 18.70 -13.46
CA ILE A 110 11.28 17.81 -12.30
C ILE A 110 9.97 18.17 -11.58
N ALA A 111 9.21 17.16 -11.14
CA ALA A 111 8.04 17.34 -10.30
C ALA A 111 8.16 16.53 -9.00
N ASP A 112 7.61 17.08 -7.92
CA ASP A 112 7.39 16.36 -6.67
C ASP A 112 6.05 15.63 -6.72
N VAL A 113 6.07 14.34 -7.03
CA VAL A 113 4.89 13.49 -6.92
C VAL A 113 4.95 12.69 -5.63
N GLY A 114 4.36 13.24 -4.57
CA GLY A 114 4.42 12.66 -3.23
C GLY A 114 3.36 11.59 -2.90
N ARG A 115 2.53 11.16 -3.86
CA ARG A 115 1.41 10.21 -3.65
C ARG A 115 1.09 9.39 -4.89
N GLY A 116 0.69 8.14 -4.68
CA GLY A 116 0.02 7.28 -5.64
C GLY A 116 -0.74 6.17 -4.90
N LEU A 117 -1.74 5.55 -5.53
CA LEU A 117 -2.47 4.42 -4.96
C LEU A 117 -2.75 3.37 -6.04
N VAL A 118 -2.93 2.11 -5.59
CA VAL A 118 -3.25 0.94 -6.42
C VAL A 118 -4.43 0.24 -5.78
N GLY A 119 -5.48 -0.04 -6.54
CA GLY A 119 -6.66 -0.77 -6.11
C GLY A 119 -7.63 -0.96 -7.28
N ASP A 120 -8.38 -2.05 -7.28
CA ASP A 120 -9.49 -2.23 -8.22
C ASP A 120 -10.66 -1.37 -7.74
N ILE A 121 -11.01 -0.35 -8.52
CA ILE A 121 -12.10 0.57 -8.23
C ILE A 121 -13.08 0.70 -9.41
N ASP A 122 -12.74 0.16 -10.57
CA ASP A 122 -13.49 0.25 -11.82
C ASP A 122 -13.63 -1.16 -12.46
N PRO A 123 -14.78 -1.84 -12.30
CA PRO A 123 -14.98 -3.21 -12.77
C PRO A 123 -15.06 -3.33 -14.30
N THR A 124 -14.90 -2.22 -15.05
CA THR A 124 -14.88 -2.25 -16.52
C THR A 124 -13.51 -2.65 -17.09
N SER A 125 -12.54 -2.96 -16.24
CA SER A 125 -11.20 -3.39 -16.66
C SER A 125 -10.63 -4.48 -15.76
N ALA A 126 -9.91 -5.45 -16.33
CA ALA A 126 -9.30 -6.53 -15.55
C ALA A 126 -8.00 -6.06 -14.88
N GLY A 127 -7.87 -6.33 -13.58
CA GLY A 127 -6.71 -5.97 -12.77
C GLY A 127 -7.05 -4.89 -11.74
N MET A 128 -6.08 -4.04 -11.41
CA MET A 128 -6.26 -2.91 -10.50
C MET A 128 -5.97 -1.61 -11.23
N GLU A 129 -6.67 -0.54 -10.86
CA GLU A 129 -6.35 0.81 -11.26
C GLU A 129 -5.13 1.34 -10.50
N VAL A 130 -4.49 2.33 -11.12
CA VAL A 130 -3.38 3.09 -10.58
C VAL A 130 -3.60 4.58 -10.85
N TRP A 131 -3.32 5.43 -9.85
CA TRP A 131 -3.46 6.88 -10.01
C TRP A 131 -2.54 7.69 -9.10
N LEU A 132 -2.09 8.82 -9.66
CA LEU A 132 -0.93 9.57 -9.21
C LEU A 132 -1.01 11.06 -9.66
N PHE A 133 -2.22 11.59 -9.78
CA PHE A 133 -2.54 12.90 -10.40
C PHE A 133 -2.31 13.01 -11.93
N SER A 134 -1.65 12.04 -12.57
CA SER A 134 -1.56 11.94 -14.04
C SER A 134 -2.87 11.50 -14.72
N GLY A 135 -3.86 11.03 -13.95
CA GLY A 135 -5.06 10.34 -14.42
C GLY A 135 -5.32 9.06 -13.62
N LEU A 136 -6.43 8.39 -13.94
CA LEU A 136 -6.76 7.03 -13.46
C LEU A 136 -6.48 6.05 -14.61
N TYR A 137 -5.59 5.08 -14.40
CA TYR A 137 -5.18 4.13 -15.45
C TYR A 137 -5.44 2.70 -15.00
N ASN A 138 -5.82 1.81 -15.93
CA ASN A 138 -5.71 0.37 -15.68
C ASN A 138 -4.22 0.00 -15.60
N GLY A 139 -3.80 -0.56 -14.45
CA GLY A 139 -2.40 -0.86 -14.14
C GLY A 139 -1.73 -1.78 -15.16
N PRO A 140 -2.27 -2.96 -15.48
CA PRO A 140 -1.64 -3.88 -16.44
C PRO A 140 -1.46 -3.33 -17.86
N SER A 141 -2.43 -2.56 -18.38
CA SER A 141 -2.43 -2.12 -19.80
C SER A 141 -1.94 -0.69 -20.04
N ASN A 142 -1.70 0.09 -18.98
CA ASN A 142 -1.46 1.53 -19.02
C ASN A 142 -2.54 2.33 -19.79
N ARG A 143 -3.79 1.87 -19.74
CA ARG A 143 -4.91 2.53 -20.43
C ARG A 143 -5.55 3.54 -19.48
N LEU A 144 -5.55 4.82 -19.86
CA LEU A 144 -6.34 5.84 -19.17
C LEU A 144 -7.82 5.42 -19.17
N LEU A 145 -8.44 5.43 -18.00
CA LEU A 145 -9.87 5.22 -17.82
C LEU A 145 -10.60 6.56 -17.85
N GLY A 146 -11.76 6.59 -18.52
CA GLY A 146 -12.44 7.84 -18.86
C GLY A 146 -11.72 8.68 -19.91
N GLN A 147 -12.05 9.98 -19.97
CA GLN A 147 -11.54 10.93 -20.98
C GLN A 147 -10.78 12.13 -20.39
N ASN A 148 -10.68 12.21 -19.06
CA ASN A 148 -10.17 13.40 -18.37
C ASN A 148 -9.32 12.98 -17.16
N THR A 149 -8.05 13.38 -17.16
CA THR A 149 -7.06 13.04 -16.13
C THR A 149 -7.33 13.68 -14.77
N THR A 150 -8.26 14.64 -14.66
CA THR A 150 -8.68 15.22 -13.37
C THR A 150 -9.78 14.44 -12.66
N LEU A 151 -10.38 13.45 -13.33
CA LEU A 151 -11.40 12.55 -12.76
C LEU A 151 -10.72 11.33 -12.15
N ALA A 152 -10.24 11.51 -10.92
CA ALA A 152 -9.64 10.46 -10.10
C ALA A 152 -9.91 10.76 -8.61
N PRO A 153 -10.01 9.72 -7.77
CA PRO A 153 -10.07 9.89 -6.32
C PRO A 153 -8.74 10.42 -5.76
N TRP A 154 -8.74 10.91 -4.52
CA TRP A 154 -7.51 11.36 -3.87
C TRP A 154 -6.64 10.14 -3.48
N PRO A 155 -5.39 10.00 -3.97
CA PRO A 155 -4.54 8.86 -3.64
C PRO A 155 -4.01 8.98 -2.20
N HIS A 156 -4.67 8.31 -1.25
CA HIS A 156 -4.25 8.28 0.15
C HIS A 156 -4.15 6.87 0.72
N LEU A 157 -5.27 6.25 1.10
CA LEU A 157 -5.31 4.86 1.56
C LEU A 157 -6.47 4.15 0.87
N GLY A 158 -6.27 2.86 0.56
CA GLY A 158 -7.34 1.95 0.17
C GLY A 158 -7.72 1.05 1.34
N LEU A 159 -8.97 0.61 1.37
CA LEU A 159 -9.50 -0.38 2.32
C LEU A 159 -10.72 -1.09 1.73
N TYR A 160 -11.10 -2.24 2.27
CA TYR A 160 -12.38 -2.88 1.95
C TYR A 160 -13.43 -2.56 3.02
N TRP A 161 -14.56 -1.97 2.63
CA TRP A 161 -15.57 -1.49 3.58
C TRP A 161 -16.99 -1.96 3.28
N ASP A 162 -17.43 -2.03 2.02
CA ASP A 162 -18.84 -2.32 1.71
C ASP A 162 -19.19 -3.78 1.44
N GLY A 163 -20.08 -4.04 0.48
CA GLY A 163 -20.64 -5.36 0.20
C GLY A 163 -19.96 -6.08 -0.96
N ASP A 164 -19.33 -5.33 -1.86
CA ASP A 164 -18.69 -5.87 -3.06
C ASP A 164 -17.18 -6.12 -2.87
N ASN A 165 -16.50 -6.42 -3.97
CA ASN A 165 -15.09 -6.79 -4.06
C ASN A 165 -14.19 -5.65 -4.52
N LEU A 166 -14.73 -4.46 -4.78
CA LEU A 166 -13.95 -3.28 -5.15
C LEU A 166 -13.37 -2.61 -3.90
N MET A 167 -12.33 -1.80 -4.09
CA MET A 167 -11.64 -1.11 -3.02
C MET A 167 -12.28 0.25 -2.73
N GLU A 168 -12.65 0.47 -1.46
CA GLU A 168 -12.96 1.79 -0.94
C GLU A 168 -11.69 2.60 -0.66
N LEU A 169 -11.90 3.88 -0.40
CA LEU A 169 -10.87 4.89 -0.22
C LEU A 169 -11.00 5.49 1.17
N TYR A 170 -9.91 5.60 1.90
CA TYR A 170 -9.85 6.38 3.13
C TYR A 170 -9.05 7.66 2.91
N ASN A 171 -9.63 8.80 3.30
CA ASN A 171 -9.03 10.13 3.14
C ASN A 171 -9.52 11.08 4.25
N ASP A 172 -8.66 11.47 5.18
CA ASP A 172 -8.93 12.51 6.20
C ASP A 172 -10.26 12.34 6.98
N GLY A 173 -10.53 11.13 7.47
CA GLY A 173 -11.77 10.80 8.19
C GLY A 173 -13.01 10.65 7.29
N LYS A 174 -12.81 10.41 6.00
CA LYS A 174 -13.86 10.05 5.05
C LYS A 174 -13.57 8.64 4.53
N ILE A 175 -14.59 7.78 4.52
CA ILE A 175 -14.61 6.53 3.76
C ILE A 175 -15.42 6.82 2.51
N GLU A 176 -14.77 6.72 1.36
CA GLU A 176 -15.23 7.16 0.05
C GLU A 176 -15.27 5.96 -0.91
N LYS A 177 -16.28 5.86 -1.78
CA LYS A 177 -16.34 4.84 -2.84
C LYS A 177 -16.32 5.53 -4.19
N TRP A 178 -15.50 5.03 -5.10
CA TRP A 178 -15.43 5.55 -6.46
C TRP A 178 -16.71 5.19 -7.22
N ASP A 179 -17.29 6.18 -7.91
CA ASP A 179 -18.40 5.98 -8.83
C ASP A 179 -17.84 5.95 -10.26
N TRP A 180 -17.64 4.76 -10.79
CA TRP A 180 -17.10 4.53 -12.13
C TRP A 180 -18.15 4.80 -13.23
N GLU A 181 -19.45 4.82 -12.90
CA GLU A 181 -20.52 5.20 -13.83
C GLU A 181 -20.64 6.74 -13.95
N SER A 182 -20.35 7.48 -12.87
CA SER A 182 -20.26 8.95 -12.84
C SER A 182 -18.93 9.47 -12.25
N PRO A 183 -17.79 9.28 -12.96
CA PRO A 183 -16.46 9.68 -12.50
C PRO A 183 -16.37 11.15 -12.04
N SER A 184 -15.83 11.37 -10.85
CA SER A 184 -15.76 12.69 -10.21
C SER A 184 -14.32 13.18 -10.00
N THR A 185 -14.15 14.46 -9.68
CA THR A 185 -12.88 14.95 -9.12
C THR A 185 -12.70 14.47 -7.68
N SER A 186 -11.47 14.51 -7.18
CA SER A 186 -11.09 14.08 -5.82
C SER A 186 -11.78 14.84 -4.67
N SER A 187 -12.40 16.00 -4.93
CA SER A 187 -13.21 16.75 -3.97
C SER A 187 -14.65 16.25 -3.83
N SER A 188 -15.11 15.43 -4.77
CA SER A 188 -16.52 15.14 -5.05
C SER A 188 -16.87 13.65 -5.05
N VAL A 189 -15.92 12.79 -4.67
CA VAL A 189 -16.13 11.34 -4.54
C VAL A 189 -17.24 11.06 -3.49
N PRO A 190 -18.21 10.18 -3.77
CA PRO A 190 -19.24 9.79 -2.81
C PRO A 190 -18.66 9.27 -1.49
N ARG A 191 -19.27 9.67 -0.38
CA ARG A 191 -18.87 9.26 0.98
C ARG A 191 -19.83 8.23 1.54
N LEU A 192 -19.31 7.08 1.93
CA LEU A 192 -20.02 6.08 2.73
C LEU A 192 -20.07 6.49 4.21
N VAL A 193 -18.94 7.01 4.74
CA VAL A 193 -18.81 7.46 6.13
C VAL A 193 -18.05 8.77 6.19
N THR A 194 -18.45 9.68 7.09
CA THR A 194 -17.66 10.84 7.50
C THR A 194 -17.48 10.78 9.01
N THR A 195 -16.32 10.32 9.48
CA THR A 195 -16.06 9.92 10.87
C THR A 195 -16.19 11.09 11.85
N ARG A 196 -15.92 12.32 11.39
CA ARG A 196 -16.08 13.55 12.18
C ARG A 196 -17.54 13.83 12.57
N ASN A 197 -18.51 13.36 11.77
CA ASN A 197 -19.93 13.44 12.12
C ASN A 197 -20.32 12.44 13.24
N LEU A 198 -19.42 11.51 13.56
CA LEU A 198 -19.56 10.44 14.54
C LEU A 198 -18.52 10.59 15.67
N GLY A 199 -18.07 11.82 15.92
CA GLY A 199 -17.19 12.16 17.04
C GLY A 199 -15.71 11.78 16.87
N ALA A 200 -15.28 11.29 15.70
CA ALA A 200 -13.91 10.78 15.52
C ALA A 200 -13.04 11.60 14.56
N GLY A 201 -11.85 11.96 15.04
CA GLY A 201 -10.80 12.65 14.31
C GLY A 201 -9.52 11.82 14.19
N SER A 202 -8.62 12.28 13.32
CA SER A 202 -7.27 11.72 13.22
C SER A 202 -6.32 12.47 14.16
N ALA A 203 -5.64 11.72 15.04
CA ALA A 203 -4.59 12.24 15.89
C ALA A 203 -3.34 12.71 15.10
N THR A 204 -3.17 12.24 13.86
CA THR A 204 -1.92 12.37 13.09
C THR A 204 -2.15 12.93 11.69
N GLY A 205 -2.78 14.11 11.63
CA GLY A 205 -3.07 14.80 10.37
C GLY A 205 -4.24 14.13 9.66
N ARG A 206 -3.98 13.44 8.53
CA ARG A 206 -5.04 12.77 7.75
C ARG A 206 -5.13 11.25 8.01
N ASN A 207 -4.10 10.62 8.56
CA ASN A 207 -4.01 9.16 8.69
C ASN A 207 -4.89 8.62 9.84
N PRO A 208 -5.48 7.42 9.71
CA PRO A 208 -6.08 6.78 10.87
C PRO A 208 -4.99 6.33 11.84
N ALA A 209 -5.34 6.13 13.12
CA ALA A 209 -4.39 5.56 14.09
C ALA A 209 -4.01 4.12 13.71
N PHE A 210 -4.98 3.40 13.14
CA PHE A 210 -4.83 2.10 12.51
C PHE A 210 -5.99 1.91 11.50
N HIS A 211 -5.77 1.12 10.45
CA HIS A 211 -6.85 0.54 9.63
C HIS A 211 -6.49 -0.93 9.40
N GLY A 212 -7.47 -1.80 9.11
CA GLY A 212 -7.27 -3.21 8.81
C GLY A 212 -8.24 -4.13 9.53
N ASP A 213 -8.53 -5.29 8.94
CA ASP A 213 -9.33 -6.38 9.52
C ASP A 213 -8.71 -6.82 10.86
N ILE A 214 -9.47 -6.63 11.94
CA ILE A 214 -9.09 -7.04 13.30
C ILE A 214 -10.20 -7.80 14.02
N PHE A 215 -11.45 -7.72 13.55
CA PHE A 215 -12.57 -8.55 14.00
C PHE A 215 -13.71 -8.57 12.97
N GLY A 216 -14.69 -9.46 13.18
CA GLY A 216 -15.85 -9.56 12.27
C GLY A 216 -15.60 -10.55 11.14
N ASP A 217 -15.71 -10.09 9.88
CA ASP A 217 -15.46 -10.90 8.69
C ASP A 217 -14.13 -10.57 8.00
N TRP A 218 -14.14 -10.11 6.75
CA TRP A 218 -12.94 -9.88 5.93
C TRP A 218 -12.72 -8.39 5.63
N ARG A 219 -13.64 -7.53 6.04
CA ARG A 219 -13.58 -6.09 5.77
C ARG A 219 -12.83 -5.38 6.89
N GLU A 220 -12.32 -4.20 6.58
CA GLU A 220 -11.27 -3.57 7.39
C GLU A 220 -11.85 -2.51 8.33
N GLU A 221 -11.55 -2.64 9.63
CA GLU A 221 -11.84 -1.60 10.59
C GLU A 221 -11.00 -0.34 10.34
N VAL A 222 -11.51 0.81 10.80
CA VAL A 222 -10.74 2.06 10.90
C VAL A 222 -10.73 2.53 12.35
N ILE A 223 -9.55 2.70 12.93
CA ILE A 223 -9.35 3.21 14.29
C ILE A 223 -8.94 4.68 14.26
N LEU A 224 -9.68 5.50 14.98
CA LEU A 224 -9.50 6.92 15.17
C LEU A 224 -9.58 7.26 16.67
N VAL A 225 -9.50 8.55 17.00
CA VAL A 225 -9.62 9.06 18.38
C VAL A 225 -10.69 10.13 18.48
N SER A 226 -11.17 10.43 19.69
CA SER A 226 -11.90 11.68 19.96
C SER A 226 -11.01 12.90 19.66
N PRO A 227 -11.58 14.08 19.33
CA PRO A 227 -10.84 15.34 19.23
C PRO A 227 -10.01 15.66 20.49
N GLU A 228 -10.51 15.23 21.65
CA GLU A 228 -9.92 15.36 22.98
C GLU A 228 -8.76 14.37 23.22
N ASN A 229 -8.65 13.30 22.41
CA ASN A 229 -7.66 12.22 22.49
C ASN A 229 -7.77 11.35 23.76
N ASP A 230 -8.95 11.28 24.36
CA ASP A 230 -9.29 10.45 25.53
C ASP A 230 -10.05 9.16 25.19
N GLU A 231 -10.63 9.07 23.99
CA GLU A 231 -11.33 7.88 23.49
C GLU A 231 -10.65 7.31 22.24
N ILE A 232 -10.73 5.97 22.09
CA ILE A 232 -10.40 5.26 20.84
C ILE A 232 -11.74 4.87 20.20
N ILE A 233 -11.95 5.31 18.96
CA ILE A 233 -13.20 5.07 18.23
C ILE A 233 -12.89 4.14 17.06
N ILE A 234 -13.50 2.96 17.07
CA ILE A 234 -13.32 1.92 16.05
C ILE A 234 -14.56 1.87 15.18
N PHE A 235 -14.38 2.10 13.88
CA PHE A 235 -15.40 1.94 12.85
C PHE A 235 -15.27 0.55 12.24
N THR A 236 -16.36 -0.21 12.27
CA THR A 236 -16.56 -1.44 11.48
C THR A 236 -17.82 -1.27 10.62
N THR A 237 -17.96 -2.07 9.58
CA THR A 237 -19.04 -1.90 8.58
C THR A 237 -20.34 -2.57 9.01
N ASP A 238 -21.47 -1.91 8.73
CA ASP A 238 -22.83 -2.43 8.93
C ASP A 238 -23.45 -2.99 7.64
N ARG A 239 -22.71 -2.91 6.52
CA ARG A 239 -23.20 -3.25 5.18
C ARG A 239 -23.17 -4.78 5.02
N PRO A 240 -24.19 -5.42 4.41
CA PRO A 240 -24.16 -6.85 4.16
C PRO A 240 -23.22 -7.19 3.00
N THR A 241 -22.65 -8.40 3.01
CA THR A 241 -21.88 -8.97 1.90
C THR A 241 -22.21 -10.47 1.75
N ASP A 242 -22.28 -10.95 0.51
CA ASP A 242 -22.33 -12.38 0.19
C ASP A 242 -20.93 -12.98 -0.02
N ILE A 243 -19.88 -12.15 -0.02
CA ILE A 243 -18.49 -12.56 -0.15
C ILE A 243 -18.00 -13.09 1.20
N ARG A 244 -17.45 -14.31 1.20
CA ARG A 244 -16.81 -14.91 2.38
C ARG A 244 -15.38 -15.30 2.09
N LEU A 245 -14.45 -14.46 2.54
CA LEU A 245 -13.02 -14.75 2.59
C LEU A 245 -12.61 -15.28 3.98
N TYR A 246 -11.36 -15.69 4.11
CA TYR A 246 -10.71 -15.75 5.42
C TYR A 246 -10.40 -14.33 5.86
N THR A 247 -10.33 -14.07 7.18
CA THR A 247 -9.80 -12.79 7.71
C THR A 247 -8.48 -12.44 7.03
N LEU A 248 -8.35 -11.20 6.58
CA LEU A 248 -7.17 -10.70 5.88
C LEU A 248 -5.96 -10.67 6.82
N ALA A 249 -6.17 -10.63 8.15
CA ALA A 249 -5.12 -10.83 9.14
C ALA A 249 -4.50 -12.24 9.13
N HIS A 250 -5.08 -13.20 8.41
CA HIS A 250 -4.46 -14.51 8.11
C HIS A 250 -3.76 -14.58 6.73
N ASN A 251 -3.84 -13.52 5.91
CA ASN A 251 -3.01 -13.38 4.72
C ASN A 251 -1.61 -12.86 5.12
N PRO A 252 -0.50 -13.57 4.83
CA PRO A 252 0.85 -13.15 5.22
C PRO A 252 1.22 -11.73 4.81
N ALA A 253 1.02 -11.35 3.55
CA ALA A 253 1.39 -10.01 3.04
C ALA A 253 0.57 -8.87 3.68
N CYS A 254 -0.73 -9.10 3.87
CA CYS A 254 -1.61 -8.16 4.58
C CYS A 254 -1.20 -8.06 6.06
N ARG A 255 -1.01 -9.19 6.73
CA ARG A 255 -0.65 -9.25 8.15
C ARG A 255 0.70 -8.62 8.44
N ASN A 256 1.66 -8.77 7.53
CA ASN A 256 2.93 -8.05 7.53
C ASN A 256 2.68 -6.53 7.39
N SER A 257 1.92 -6.10 6.38
CA SER A 257 1.60 -4.69 6.14
C SER A 257 0.99 -3.98 7.36
N MET A 258 0.09 -4.64 8.10
CA MET A 258 -0.51 -4.13 9.35
C MET A 258 0.53 -3.76 10.44
N THR A 259 1.72 -4.37 10.40
CA THR A 259 2.81 -4.08 11.37
C THR A 259 3.73 -2.95 10.95
N LEU A 260 3.80 -2.63 9.66
CA LEU A 260 4.78 -1.69 9.11
C LEU A 260 4.41 -0.26 9.48
N LYS A 261 5.44 0.57 9.72
CA LYS A 261 5.31 1.97 10.14
C LYS A 261 6.30 2.84 9.37
N GLY A 262 5.90 4.08 9.12
CA GLY A 262 6.54 5.01 8.20
C GLY A 262 5.50 6.04 7.74
N TYR A 263 5.57 6.47 6.49
CA TYR A 263 4.41 7.07 5.83
C TYR A 263 3.40 5.94 5.56
N VAL A 264 2.31 5.93 6.34
CA VAL A 264 1.26 4.89 6.29
C VAL A 264 0.80 4.67 4.85
N GLN A 265 0.80 3.41 4.42
CA GLN A 265 0.28 2.93 3.14
C GLN A 265 -0.92 2.02 3.38
N GLY A 266 -1.80 1.88 2.38
CA GLY A 266 -2.90 0.92 2.42
C GLY A 266 -2.40 -0.52 2.51
N HIS A 267 -3.25 -1.46 2.91
CA HIS A 267 -2.88 -2.87 2.90
C HIS A 267 -3.08 -3.50 1.52
N HIS A 268 -2.20 -4.44 1.18
CA HIS A 268 -2.31 -5.28 -0.01
C HIS A 268 -2.07 -6.73 0.40
N LEU A 269 -2.68 -7.65 -0.35
CA LEU A 269 -2.65 -9.08 -0.11
C LEU A 269 -1.73 -9.76 -1.12
N ASP A 270 -1.31 -10.99 -0.84
CA ASP A 270 -0.61 -11.87 -1.81
C ASP A 270 -1.53 -12.49 -2.87
N TYR A 271 -2.84 -12.17 -2.84
CA TYR A 271 -3.82 -12.52 -3.86
C TYR A 271 -4.68 -11.32 -4.25
N PHE A 272 -5.24 -11.36 -5.47
CA PHE A 272 -6.11 -10.32 -5.99
C PHE A 272 -7.52 -10.41 -5.37
N ILE A 273 -7.99 -9.30 -4.83
CA ILE A 273 -9.41 -9.01 -4.53
C ILE A 273 -9.82 -7.89 -5.49
N GLY A 274 -10.97 -8.06 -6.15
CA GLY A 274 -11.43 -7.20 -7.24
C GLY A 274 -12.42 -7.93 -8.16
N GLN A 275 -12.88 -7.26 -9.20
CA GLN A 275 -13.77 -7.80 -10.24
C GLN A 275 -13.18 -9.08 -10.87
N ASP A 276 -14.02 -10.08 -11.08
CA ASP A 276 -13.63 -11.41 -11.59
C ASP A 276 -12.58 -12.16 -10.73
N MET A 277 -12.38 -11.76 -9.46
CA MET A 277 -11.50 -12.50 -8.55
C MET A 277 -11.87 -13.99 -8.44
N THR A 278 -10.86 -14.85 -8.46
CA THR A 278 -11.04 -16.25 -8.10
C THR A 278 -11.06 -16.39 -6.58
N LYS A 279 -11.80 -17.38 -6.07
CA LYS A 279 -11.84 -17.65 -4.63
C LYS A 279 -10.41 -17.95 -4.12
N PRO A 280 -9.88 -17.19 -3.14
CA PRO A 280 -8.53 -17.41 -2.62
C PRO A 280 -8.36 -18.80 -1.99
N PRO A 281 -7.14 -19.36 -2.03
CA PRO A 281 -6.84 -20.61 -1.32
C PRO A 281 -6.96 -20.42 0.19
N ARG A 282 -7.04 -21.54 0.93
CA ARG A 282 -6.90 -21.51 2.38
C ARG A 282 -5.49 -21.05 2.74
N PRO A 283 -5.31 -20.06 3.65
CA PRO A 283 -3.99 -19.62 4.09
C PRO A 283 -3.16 -20.80 4.65
N ASN A 284 -1.92 -20.92 4.18
CA ASN A 284 -0.98 -21.96 4.61
C ASN A 284 -0.28 -21.55 5.92
N ILE A 285 -1.07 -21.44 6.99
CA ILE A 285 -0.62 -20.98 8.31
C ILE A 285 -0.84 -22.04 9.40
N ARG A 286 -0.09 -21.91 10.50
CA ARG A 286 -0.29 -22.62 11.75
C ARG A 286 -0.34 -21.63 12.90
N TYR A 287 -1.13 -21.93 13.93
CA TYR A 287 -1.16 -21.08 15.11
C TYR A 287 0.16 -21.21 15.90
N ALA A 288 0.65 -20.07 16.42
CA ALA A 288 1.79 -20.07 17.31
C ALA A 288 1.40 -20.74 18.65
N GLY A 289 2.32 -21.49 19.24
CA GLY A 289 2.09 -22.18 20.52
C GLY A 289 1.26 -23.48 20.43
N THR A 290 0.72 -23.86 19.26
CA THR A 290 0.14 -25.20 19.06
C THR A 290 1.20 -26.16 18.52
N SER A 291 1.31 -27.34 19.16
CA SER A 291 2.19 -28.46 18.79
C SER A 291 1.51 -29.46 17.85
#